data_AF-A0A7K4HIC1-F1
#
_entry.id   AF-A0A7K4HIC1-F1
#
_cell.length_a   1.000
_cell.length_b   1.000
_cell.length_c   1.000
_cell.angle_alpha   90.00
_cell.angle_beta   90.00
_cell.angle_gamma   90.00
#
_symmetry.space_group_name_H-M   'P 1'
#
loop_
_entity.id
_entity.type
_entity.pdbx_description
1 polymer ?
#
loop_
_entity_poly.entity_id
_entity_poly.type
_entity_poly.pdbx_seq_one_letter_code
_entity_poly.pdbx_strand_id
1 'polypeptide(L)'
;MGMGKILSLIAGIITIVATYLLSWVSVTLPPTFYAYGIGFIKNLPAMFTEAEALGILLGVPGFVFYIIAGIGIVFLLSGIFQLIGMKSRVIGLIGSIFVLLMGIMLLLGTLNIVINLDWVTNIFGDSAPIIDGIIPYDLPLGPASLGLYVLIAGGALGLIAGIMGPD
;
A
#
# COMPACT_ATOMS: atom_id res chain seq x y z
N MET A 1 -29.43 0.37 5.17
CA MET A 1 -28.21 -0.46 5.04
C MET A 1 -27.72 -0.76 6.44
N GLY A 2 -27.43 -2.03 6.77
CA GLY A 2 -26.82 -2.38 8.06
C GLY A 2 -25.47 -1.69 8.25
N MET A 3 -25.08 -1.44 9.50
CA MET A 3 -23.85 -0.72 9.82
C MET A 3 -22.60 -1.43 9.29
N GLY A 4 -22.58 -2.77 9.31
CA GLY A 4 -21.47 -3.54 8.74
C GLY A 4 -21.33 -3.36 7.24
N LYS A 5 -22.42 -3.23 6.46
CA LYS A 5 -22.35 -2.89 5.02
C LYS A 5 -21.68 -1.54 4.78
N ILE A 6 -22.04 -0.53 5.56
CA ILE A 6 -21.49 0.83 5.44
C ILE A 6 -20.00 0.82 5.78
N LEU A 7 -19.62 0.17 6.89
CA LEU A 7 -18.22 0.06 7.28
C LEU A 7 -17.39 -0.74 6.27
N SER A 8 -17.95 -1.79 5.66
CA SER A 8 -17.29 -2.59 4.63
C SER A 8 -17.01 -1.76 3.37
N LEU A 9 -17.96 -0.91 2.97
CA LEU A 9 -17.81 0.03 1.87
C LEU A 9 -16.70 1.04 2.16
N ILE A 10 -16.75 1.67 3.34
CA ILE A 10 -15.76 2.67 3.77
C ILE A 10 -14.37 2.04 3.84
N ALA A 11 -14.24 0.87 4.47
CA ALA A 11 -12.99 0.14 4.58
C ALA A 11 -12.38 -0.16 3.20
N GLY A 12 -13.17 -0.70 2.27
CA GLY A 12 -12.70 -1.01 0.92
C GLY A 12 -12.19 0.23 0.18
N ILE A 13 -12.93 1.35 0.26
CA ILE A 13 -12.52 2.62 -0.34
C ILE A 13 -11.22 3.12 0.30
N ILE A 14 -11.14 3.13 1.64
CA ILE A 14 -9.96 3.58 2.39
C ILE A 14 -8.73 2.75 2.02
N THR A 15 -8.85 1.42 1.97
CA THR A 15 -7.76 0.51 1.58
C THR A 15 -7.28 0.78 0.15
N ILE A 16 -8.20 0.99 -0.79
CA ILE A 16 -7.85 1.32 -2.18
C ILE A 16 -7.11 2.66 -2.21
N VAL A 17 -7.66 3.71 -1.58
CA VAL A 17 -7.03 5.03 -1.50
C VAL A 17 -5.65 4.95 -0.85
N ALA A 18 -5.49 4.19 0.24
CA ALA A 18 -4.21 3.97 0.89
C ALA A 18 -3.16 3.42 -0.07
N THR A 19 -3.56 2.50 -0.96
CA THR A 19 -2.67 1.94 -1.98
C THR A 19 -2.19 2.99 -2.99
N TYR A 20 -2.96 4.04 -3.23
CA TYR A 20 -2.54 5.19 -4.04
C TYR A 20 -1.63 6.17 -3.29
N LEU A 21 -1.79 6.27 -1.97
CA LEU A 21 -1.00 7.15 -1.10
C LEU A 21 0.36 6.57 -0.71
N LEU A 22 0.54 5.26 -0.81
CA LEU A 22 1.83 4.61 -0.61
C LEU A 22 2.74 4.87 -1.83
N SER A 23 3.84 5.59 -1.61
CA SER A 23 4.96 5.69 -2.55
C SER A 23 5.85 4.47 -2.41
N TRP A 24 6.75 4.24 -3.39
CA TRP A 24 7.70 3.12 -3.27
C TRP A 24 9.17 3.42 -3.59
N VAL A 25 9.48 4.21 -4.60
CA VAL A 25 10.84 4.41 -5.11
C VAL A 25 10.80 5.71 -5.88
N SER A 26 11.65 6.65 -5.49
CA SER A 26 12.03 7.79 -6.30
C SER A 26 13.53 7.78 -6.52
N VAL A 27 13.94 7.92 -7.77
CA VAL A 27 15.33 8.05 -8.15
C VAL A 27 15.50 9.35 -8.92
N THR A 28 16.31 10.24 -8.38
CA THR A 28 16.76 11.43 -9.13
C THR A 28 17.91 11.04 -10.04
N LEU A 29 17.69 11.01 -11.36
CA LEU A 29 18.78 11.00 -12.33
C LEU A 29 18.88 12.39 -12.96
N PRO A 30 20.05 13.03 -13.07
CA PRO A 30 20.17 14.21 -13.92
C PRO A 30 20.06 13.80 -15.39
N PRO A 31 19.19 14.42 -16.24
CA PRO A 31 18.25 15.51 -15.96
C PRO A 31 16.80 15.05 -15.65
N THR A 32 16.56 13.73 -15.57
CA THR A 32 15.23 13.11 -15.46
C THR A 32 14.98 12.51 -14.08
N PHE A 33 14.01 13.09 -13.36
CA PHE A 33 13.52 12.52 -12.11
C PHE A 33 12.59 11.32 -12.38
N TYR A 34 12.88 10.18 -11.78
CA TYR A 34 12.09 8.95 -11.87
C TYR A 34 11.45 8.64 -10.52
N ALA A 35 10.30 9.26 -10.22
CA ALA A 35 9.40 8.73 -9.20
C ALA A 35 8.51 7.65 -9.82
N TYR A 36 8.87 6.38 -9.62
CA TYR A 36 7.92 5.29 -9.91
C TYR A 36 6.91 5.16 -8.78
N GLY A 37 7.18 5.75 -7.62
CA GLY A 37 6.20 5.85 -6.54
C GLY A 37 5.04 6.71 -6.99
N ILE A 38 3.84 6.28 -6.63
CA ILE A 38 2.57 7.03 -6.68
C ILE A 38 1.70 6.68 -7.89
N GLY A 39 0.55 6.07 -7.58
CA GLY A 39 -0.40 5.59 -8.59
C GLY A 39 -0.36 4.09 -8.85
N PHE A 40 0.36 3.29 -8.03
CA PHE A 40 0.58 1.83 -8.07
C PHE A 40 0.13 1.10 -9.35
N ILE A 41 -1.17 1.06 -9.65
CA ILE A 41 -1.73 0.55 -10.92
C ILE A 41 -1.06 1.13 -12.17
N LYS A 42 -0.81 2.45 -12.22
CA LYS A 42 -0.19 3.13 -13.37
C LYS A 42 1.27 2.74 -13.58
N ASN A 43 1.98 2.45 -12.49
CA ASN A 43 3.41 2.14 -12.51
C ASN A 43 3.65 0.63 -12.42
N LEU A 44 2.60 -0.17 -12.25
CA LEU A 44 2.64 -1.63 -12.23
C LEU A 44 3.30 -2.21 -13.50
N PRO A 45 2.96 -1.76 -14.73
CA PRO A 45 3.62 -2.27 -15.93
C PRO A 45 5.12 -2.00 -15.92
N ALA A 46 5.54 -0.80 -15.50
CA ALA A 46 6.95 -0.43 -15.40
C ALA A 46 7.71 -1.34 -14.42
N MET A 47 7.08 -1.80 -13.34
CA MET A 47 7.71 -2.79 -12.46
C MET A 47 8.03 -4.12 -13.14
N PHE A 48 7.20 -4.53 -14.10
CA PHE A 48 7.44 -5.78 -14.80
C PHE A 48 8.47 -5.62 -15.93
N THR A 49 8.48 -4.46 -16.58
CA THR A 49 9.33 -4.18 -17.74
C THR A 49 10.71 -3.61 -17.40
N GLU A 50 10.86 -2.91 -16.27
CA GLU A 50 12.07 -2.17 -15.91
C GLU A 50 12.76 -2.67 -14.63
N ALA A 51 12.24 -3.73 -13.99
CA ALA A 51 12.76 -4.27 -12.73
C ALA A 51 14.27 -4.57 -12.74
N GLU A 52 14.80 -5.13 -13.83
CA GLU A 52 16.23 -5.48 -13.92
C GLU A 52 17.11 -4.22 -13.99
N ALA A 53 16.70 -3.24 -14.78
CA ALA A 53 17.40 -1.95 -14.89
C ALA A 53 17.38 -1.19 -13.55
N LEU A 54 16.22 -1.14 -12.88
CA LEU A 54 16.09 -0.51 -11.56
C LEU A 54 16.85 -1.28 -10.48
N GLY A 55 16.90 -2.60 -10.56
CA GLY A 55 17.65 -3.44 -9.62
C GLY A 55 19.16 -3.21 -9.69
N ILE A 56 19.72 -3.17 -10.91
CA ILE A 56 21.13 -2.81 -11.10
C ILE A 56 21.40 -1.40 -10.56
N LEU A 57 20.52 -0.45 -10.86
CA LEU A 57 20.65 0.95 -10.47
C LEU A 57 20.65 1.15 -8.94
N LEU A 58 19.77 0.45 -8.23
CA LEU A 58 19.62 0.58 -6.77
C LEU A 58 20.50 -0.40 -5.99
N GLY A 59 21.25 -1.28 -6.66
CA GLY A 59 22.00 -2.34 -6.00
C GLY A 59 21.09 -3.36 -5.29
N VAL A 60 19.83 -3.45 -5.70
CA VAL A 60 18.81 -4.36 -5.15
C VAL A 60 18.49 -5.43 -6.19
N PRO A 61 18.35 -6.70 -5.81
CA PRO A 61 17.97 -7.74 -6.79
C PRO A 61 16.64 -7.39 -7.49
N GLY A 62 16.61 -7.48 -8.83
CA GLY A 62 15.42 -7.12 -9.64
C GLY A 62 14.13 -7.85 -9.23
N PHE A 63 14.24 -9.06 -8.67
CA PHE A 63 13.08 -9.82 -8.20
C PHE A 63 12.32 -9.13 -7.05
N VAL A 64 12.98 -8.25 -6.28
CA VAL A 64 12.38 -7.51 -5.17
C VAL A 64 11.25 -6.61 -5.69
N PHE A 65 11.42 -5.99 -6.86
CA PHE A 65 10.38 -5.18 -7.50
C PHE A 65 9.13 -6.01 -7.83
N TYR A 66 9.28 -7.26 -8.28
CA TYR A 66 8.14 -8.14 -8.51
C TYR A 66 7.40 -8.51 -7.22
N ILE A 67 8.12 -8.70 -6.11
CA ILE A 67 7.51 -8.95 -4.79
C ILE A 67 6.65 -7.76 -4.36
N ILE A 68 7.16 -6.54 -4.53
CA ILE A 68 6.45 -5.31 -4.20
C ILE A 68 5.21 -5.12 -5.09
N ALA A 69 5.34 -5.43 -6.39
CA ALA A 69 4.19 -5.50 -7.30
C ALA A 69 3.13 -6.47 -6.78
N GLY A 70 3.56 -7.65 -6.31
CA GLY A 70 2.67 -8.61 -5.68
C GLY A 70 1.95 -8.03 -4.45
N ILE A 71 2.70 -7.37 -3.56
CA ILE A 71 2.17 -6.79 -2.32
C ILE A 71 1.08 -5.75 -2.59
N GLY A 72 1.31 -4.78 -3.47
CA GLY A 72 0.27 -3.78 -3.72
C GLY A 72 -0.90 -4.31 -4.56
N ILE A 73 -0.71 -5.34 -5.40
CA ILE A 73 -1.83 -6.07 -6.02
C ILE A 73 -2.68 -6.71 -4.93
N VAL A 74 -2.06 -7.31 -3.92
CA VAL A 74 -2.77 -7.87 -2.76
C VAL A 74 -3.53 -6.78 -2.00
N PHE A 75 -3.00 -5.57 -1.85
CA PHE A 75 -3.72 -4.45 -1.22
C PHE A 75 -4.96 -4.03 -2.01
N LEU A 76 -4.82 -3.89 -3.33
CA LEU A 76 -5.96 -3.59 -4.21
C LEU A 76 -7.03 -4.67 -4.17
N LEU A 77 -6.62 -5.94 -4.30
CA LEU A 77 -7.54 -7.08 -4.22
C LEU A 77 -8.23 -7.15 -2.86
N SER A 78 -7.51 -6.84 -1.79
CA SER A 78 -8.07 -6.82 -0.45
C SER A 78 -9.08 -5.69 -0.27
N GLY A 79 -8.85 -4.51 -0.85
CA GLY A 79 -9.84 -3.44 -0.90
C GLY A 79 -11.10 -3.87 -1.66
N ILE A 80 -10.94 -4.56 -2.80
CA ILE A 80 -12.07 -5.14 -3.55
C ILE A 80 -12.80 -6.19 -2.72
N PHE A 81 -12.09 -7.07 -2.02
CA PHE A 81 -12.69 -8.08 -1.15
C PHE A 81 -13.47 -7.46 0.01
N GLN A 82 -12.97 -6.37 0.60
CA GLN A 82 -13.70 -5.58 1.59
C GLN A 82 -14.98 -4.98 1.00
N LEU A 83 -14.98 -4.51 -0.26
CA LEU A 83 -16.21 -4.07 -0.92
C LEU A 83 -17.20 -5.22 -1.15
N ILE A 84 -16.71 -6.39 -1.56
CA ILE A 84 -17.53 -7.61 -1.68
C ILE A 84 -18.07 -8.05 -0.31
N GLY A 85 -17.40 -7.67 0.78
CA GLY A 85 -17.85 -7.81 2.17
C GLY A 85 -19.28 -7.32 2.44
N MET A 86 -19.77 -6.35 1.67
CA MET A 86 -21.17 -5.91 1.70
C MET A 86 -22.19 -7.02 1.39
N LYS A 87 -21.75 -8.06 0.67
CA LYS A 87 -22.57 -9.22 0.28
C LYS A 87 -22.07 -10.52 0.92
N SER A 88 -20.76 -10.66 1.09
CA SER A 88 -20.15 -11.88 1.66
C SER A 88 -19.20 -11.54 2.79
N ARG A 89 -19.67 -11.78 4.02
CA ARG A 89 -18.92 -11.55 5.27
C ARG A 89 -17.51 -12.14 5.24
N VAL A 90 -17.40 -13.38 4.78
CA VAL A 90 -16.15 -14.15 4.79
C VAL A 90 -15.10 -13.51 3.89
N ILE A 91 -15.50 -13.09 2.69
CA ILE A 91 -14.59 -12.44 1.72
C ILE A 91 -14.11 -11.09 2.26
N GLY A 92 -15.02 -10.30 2.86
CA GLY A 92 -14.66 -9.04 3.50
C GLY A 92 -13.61 -9.22 4.59
N LEU A 93 -13.81 -10.19 5.50
CA LEU A 93 -12.87 -10.51 6.57
C LEU A 93 -11.49 -10.91 6.05
N ILE A 94 -11.42 -11.74 5.01
CA ILE A 94 -10.14 -12.16 4.42
C ILE A 94 -9.37 -10.93 3.91
N GLY A 95 -10.02 -10.05 3.12
CA GLY A 95 -9.38 -8.83 2.63
C GLY A 95 -8.92 -7.92 3.77
N SER A 96 -9.70 -7.80 4.84
CA SER A 96 -9.33 -7.01 6.02
C SER A 96 -8.13 -7.57 6.77
N ILE A 97 -8.07 -8.88 6.99
CA ILE A 97 -6.95 -9.53 7.67
C ILE A 97 -5.65 -9.34 6.90
N PHE A 98 -5.67 -9.55 5.58
CA PHE A 98 -4.46 -9.38 4.75
C PHE A 98 -3.92 -7.96 4.81
N VAL A 99 -4.78 -6.96 4.61
CA VAL A 99 -4.38 -5.54 4.63
C VAL A 99 -3.90 -5.13 6.02
N LEU A 100 -4.60 -5.55 7.07
CA LEU A 100 -4.23 -5.18 8.43
C LEU A 100 -2.89 -5.81 8.83
N LEU A 101 -2.70 -7.11 8.59
CA LEU A 101 -1.43 -7.79 8.91
C LEU A 101 -0.27 -7.19 8.14
N MET A 102 -0.43 -6.96 6.84
CA MET A 102 0.62 -6.37 6.03
C MET A 102 0.91 -4.92 6.44
N GLY A 103 -0.12 -4.10 6.67
CA GLY A 103 0.06 -2.73 7.16
C GLY A 103 0.80 -2.67 8.51
N ILE A 104 0.47 -3.58 9.44
CA ILE A 104 1.20 -3.69 10.71
C ILE A 104 2.65 -4.13 10.47
N MET A 105 2.90 -5.12 9.62
CA MET A 105 4.26 -5.57 9.31
C MET A 105 5.11 -4.45 8.70
N LEU A 106 4.55 -3.70 7.75
CA LEU A 106 5.20 -2.53 7.15
C LEU A 106 5.53 -1.49 8.22
N LEU A 107 4.58 -1.16 9.12
CA LEU A 107 4.79 -0.19 10.19
C LEU A 107 5.87 -0.63 11.18
N LEU A 108 5.87 -1.91 11.58
CA LEU A 108 6.92 -2.46 12.45
C LEU A 108 8.29 -2.44 11.77
N GLY A 109 8.33 -2.64 10.45
CA GLY A 109 9.54 -2.45 9.64
C GLY A 109 10.01 -1.00 9.66
N THR A 110 9.12 -0.03 9.41
CA THR A 110 9.41 1.42 9.46
C THR A 110 9.95 1.87 10.82
N LEU A 111 9.47 1.27 11.90
CA LEU A 111 9.93 1.56 13.26
C LEU A 111 11.23 0.83 13.64
N ASN A 112 11.85 0.07 12.72
CA ASN A 112 13.01 -0.80 12.96
C ASN A 112 12.82 -1.77 14.13
N ILE A 113 11.57 -2.19 14.39
CA ILE A 113 11.24 -3.18 15.44
C ILE A 113 11.53 -4.60 14.92
N VAL A 114 11.30 -4.83 13.63
CA VAL A 114 11.59 -6.11 12.97
C VAL A 114 12.91 -6.02 12.22
N ILE A 115 13.87 -6.84 12.65
CA ILE A 115 15.22 -6.92 12.08
C ILE A 115 15.13 -7.47 10.64
N ASN A 116 15.91 -6.91 9.70
CA ASN A 116 15.99 -7.27 8.28
C ASN A 116 14.79 -6.84 7.39
N LEU A 117 14.04 -5.81 7.77
CA LEU A 117 13.04 -5.16 6.90
C LEU A 117 13.47 -3.79 6.38
N ASP A 118 14.75 -3.44 6.44
CA ASP A 118 15.27 -2.13 5.99
C ASP A 118 15.02 -1.88 4.50
N TRP A 119 14.91 -2.93 3.69
CA TRP A 119 14.50 -2.81 2.29
C TRP A 119 13.03 -2.38 2.15
N VAL A 120 12.15 -2.73 3.09
CA VAL A 120 10.74 -2.32 3.08
C VAL A 120 10.61 -0.83 3.34
N THR A 121 11.42 -0.26 4.24
CA THR A 121 11.36 1.16 4.59
C THR A 121 11.90 2.04 3.49
N ASN A 122 13.00 1.63 2.85
CA ASN A 122 13.54 2.26 1.66
C ASN A 122 12.57 2.19 0.46
N ILE A 123 11.68 1.20 0.44
CA ILE A 123 10.78 0.95 -0.69
C ILE A 123 9.31 1.33 -0.40
N PHE A 124 8.98 1.91 0.75
CA PHE A 124 7.61 2.38 1.04
C PHE A 124 7.55 3.74 1.76
N GLY A 125 8.70 4.39 1.97
CA GLY A 125 8.82 5.63 2.73
C GLY A 125 9.55 6.75 1.97
N ASP A 126 9.55 6.69 0.63
CA ASP A 126 10.20 7.73 -0.15
C ASP A 126 9.25 8.92 -0.37
N SER A 127 9.65 10.07 0.16
CA SER A 127 8.83 11.28 0.30
C SER A 127 8.72 12.16 -0.96
N ALA A 128 9.22 11.70 -2.11
CA ALA A 128 9.33 12.58 -3.26
C ALA A 128 7.97 12.91 -3.94
N PRO A 129 7.79 14.16 -4.40
CA PRO A 129 6.54 14.60 -5.01
C PRO A 129 6.33 14.11 -6.46
N ILE A 130 5.06 13.87 -6.85
CA ILE A 130 4.66 13.44 -8.22
C ILE A 130 5.08 14.49 -9.26
N ILE A 131 4.98 15.77 -8.88
CA ILE A 131 5.29 16.92 -9.71
C ILE A 131 6.16 17.81 -8.83
N ASP A 132 7.34 18.16 -9.32
CA ASP A 132 8.23 19.08 -8.63
C ASP A 132 7.49 20.39 -8.27
N GLY A 133 7.47 20.74 -6.99
CA GLY A 133 6.70 21.88 -6.46
C GLY A 133 5.21 21.64 -6.14
N ILE A 134 4.69 20.42 -6.29
CA ILE A 134 3.33 20.02 -5.83
C ILE A 134 3.46 19.04 -4.66
N ILE A 135 2.49 19.07 -3.74
CA ILE A 135 2.47 18.31 -2.47
C ILE A 135 2.98 16.85 -2.65
N PRO A 136 3.93 16.39 -1.81
CA PRO A 136 4.35 15.00 -1.80
C PRO A 136 3.18 14.10 -1.40
N TYR A 137 2.96 13.02 -2.16
CA TYR A 137 1.86 12.10 -1.90
C TYR A 137 2.14 11.13 -0.75
N ASP A 138 3.41 10.81 -0.53
CA ASP A 138 3.85 10.33 0.77
C ASP A 138 3.89 11.51 1.74
N LEU A 139 2.78 11.71 2.44
CA LEU A 139 2.68 12.68 3.51
C LEU A 139 3.25 12.05 4.78
N PRO A 140 4.46 12.41 5.22
CA PRO A 140 5.02 11.86 6.45
C PRO A 140 4.13 12.27 7.63
N LEU A 141 3.71 11.29 8.42
CA LEU A 141 2.92 11.49 9.63
C LEU A 141 3.65 10.85 10.81
N GLY A 142 4.60 11.58 11.38
CA GLY A 142 5.49 11.02 12.41
C GLY A 142 6.50 10.06 11.78
N PRO A 143 6.64 8.81 12.27
CA PRO A 143 7.66 7.89 11.78
C PRO A 143 7.33 7.19 10.46
N ALA A 144 6.09 7.30 9.94
CA ALA A 144 5.65 6.59 8.74
C ALA A 144 4.78 7.45 7.82
N SER A 145 4.50 6.94 6.62
CA SER A 145 3.63 7.59 5.63
C SER A 145 2.17 7.62 6.07
N LEU A 146 1.45 8.68 5.73
CA LEU A 146 -0.01 8.76 5.89
C LEU A 146 -0.69 7.56 5.21
N GLY A 147 -0.20 7.16 4.03
CA GLY A 147 -0.70 5.99 3.31
C GLY A 147 -0.69 4.72 4.17
N LEU A 148 0.36 4.52 4.98
CA LEU A 148 0.46 3.36 5.86
C LEU A 148 -0.58 3.39 7.00
N TYR A 149 -0.78 4.55 7.62
CA TYR A 149 -1.82 4.70 8.65
C TYR A 149 -3.23 4.51 8.08
N VAL A 150 -3.48 5.06 6.89
CA VAL A 150 -4.76 4.90 6.18
C VAL A 150 -4.98 3.43 5.78
N LEU A 151 -3.92 2.71 5.38
CA LEU A 151 -3.99 1.28 5.07
C LEU A 151 -4.40 0.46 6.30
N ILE A 152 -3.76 0.72 7.46
CA ILE A 152 -4.07 0.05 8.73
C ILE A 152 -5.51 0.39 9.17
N ALA A 153 -5.92 1.66 9.05
CA ALA A 153 -7.28 2.08 9.37
C ALA A 153 -8.32 1.36 8.49
N GLY A 154 -8.06 1.24 7.18
CA GLY A 154 -8.90 0.48 6.25
C GLY A 154 -9.02 -1.00 6.64
N GLY A 155 -7.88 -1.64 6.96
CA GLY A 155 -7.86 -3.03 7.45
C GLY A 155 -8.65 -3.21 8.75
N ALA A 156 -8.46 -2.34 9.73
CA ALA A 156 -9.15 -2.40 11.02
C ALA A 156 -10.67 -2.18 10.88
N LEU A 157 -11.07 -1.16 10.12
CA LEU A 157 -12.50 -0.89 9.85
C LEU A 157 -13.16 -2.06 9.11
N GLY A 158 -12.46 -2.64 8.14
CA GLY A 158 -12.99 -3.79 7.42
C GLY A 158 -13.13 -5.02 8.31
N LEU A 159 -12.24 -5.22 9.28
CA LEU A 159 -12.33 -6.31 10.23
C LEU A 159 -13.54 -6.13 11.17
N ILE A 160 -13.75 -4.91 11.67
CA ILE A 160 -14.95 -4.55 12.45
C ILE A 160 -16.22 -4.78 11.60
N ALA A 161 -16.23 -4.30 10.35
CA ALA A 161 -17.35 -4.51 9.43
C ALA A 161 -17.65 -6.00 9.21
N GLY A 162 -16.61 -6.80 9.00
CA GLY A 162 -16.69 -8.23 8.81
C GLY A 162 -17.16 -8.97 10.05
N ILE A 163 -16.87 -8.48 11.27
CA ILE A 163 -17.41 -9.06 12.51
C ILE A 163 -18.89 -8.73 12.67
N MET A 164 -19.29 -7.48 12.40
CA MET A 164 -20.69 -7.04 12.50
C MET A 164 -21.59 -7.73 11.47
N GLY A 165 -21.03 -8.08 10.30
CA GLY A 165 -21.77 -8.75 9.24
C GLY A 165 -22.56 -7.78 8.35
N PRO A 166 -23.00 -8.25 7.18
CA PRO A 166 -23.64 -7.40 6.18
C PRO A 166 -25.13 -7.11 6.47
N ASP A 167 -25.75 -7.74 7.47
CA ASP A 167 -27.20 -7.63 7.70
C ASP A 167 -27.59 -6.33 8.42
#